data_AF-A0A0L0H7R7-F1
#
_entry.id   AF-A0A0L0H7R7-F1
#
_cell.length_a   1.000
_cell.length_b   1.000
_cell.length_c   1.000
_cell.angle_alpha   90.00
_cell.angle_beta   90.00
_cell.angle_gamma   90.00
#
_symmetry.space_group_name_H-M   'P 1'
#
loop_
_entity.id
_entity.type
_entity.pdbx_description
1 polymer ?
#
loop_
_entity_poly.entity_id
_entity_poly.type
_entity_poly.pdbx_seq_one_letter_code
_entity_poly.pdbx_strand_id
1 'polypeptide(L)'
;MTFPSTTDNPRVNSAVKAFFAIHQTDPNIVASPDHTEIPYSVLYHSRLVHWTQTLSAPDTPSEPLFLAAHTQHIRRWTVPRASFPEGLAGYKRWRSSLAKFHAEEAERVLRESGYGDEDADIIQRVKDLLQKRNLKTDAEMQLFEDAICLVFLEKEFEAFVAKYDEAKVIDVLRKTWVKMGSKGHEAALQLAGGLPEDLQAVVHKALTEDASDPKVA
;
A
#
# COMPACT_ATOMS: atom_id res chain seq x y z
N MET A 1 17.87 2.43 13.99
CA MET A 1 16.68 1.61 13.70
C MET A 1 17.16 0.34 13.02
N THR A 2 17.00 -0.81 13.69
CA THR A 2 17.50 -2.13 13.26
C THR A 2 16.34 -2.92 12.67
N PHE A 3 16.55 -3.58 11.52
CA PHE A 3 15.53 -4.40 10.87
C PHE A 3 15.20 -5.64 11.71
N PRO A 4 13.92 -6.00 11.89
CA PRO A 4 13.59 -7.37 12.22
C PRO A 4 13.91 -8.23 10.99
N SER A 5 14.99 -9.01 11.08
CA SER A 5 15.33 -10.04 10.08
C SER A 5 14.33 -11.17 10.21
N THR A 6 13.32 -11.21 9.34
CA THR A 6 12.21 -12.18 9.44
C THR A 6 12.29 -13.34 8.46
N THR A 7 13.41 -13.54 7.77
CA THR A 7 13.66 -14.77 7.01
C THR A 7 15.14 -15.14 7.06
N ASP A 8 15.49 -16.38 7.39
CA ASP A 8 16.86 -16.93 7.26
C ASP A 8 17.29 -17.11 5.79
N ASN A 9 16.53 -16.56 4.84
CA ASN A 9 16.77 -16.65 3.41
C ASN A 9 17.67 -15.50 2.91
N PRO A 10 18.92 -15.77 2.46
CA PRO A 10 19.85 -14.74 2.02
C PRO A 10 19.36 -13.88 0.86
N ARG A 11 18.64 -14.44 -0.12
CA ARG A 11 18.13 -13.67 -1.28
C ARG A 11 17.00 -12.72 -0.90
N VAL A 12 16.10 -13.13 0.00
CA VAL A 12 15.04 -12.25 0.54
C VAL A 12 15.67 -11.09 1.30
N ASN A 13 16.65 -11.38 2.16
CA ASN A 13 17.37 -10.34 2.91
C ASN A 13 18.12 -9.38 1.99
N SER A 14 18.69 -9.86 0.88
CA SER A 14 19.33 -9.03 -0.15
C SER A 14 18.31 -8.10 -0.82
N ALA A 15 17.17 -8.64 -1.27
CA ALA A 15 16.11 -7.88 -1.92
C ALA A 15 15.51 -6.80 -1.01
N VAL A 16 15.20 -7.15 0.25
CA VAL A 16 14.67 -6.19 1.23
C VAL A 16 15.64 -5.04 1.49
N LYS A 17 16.95 -5.34 1.61
CA LYS A 17 17.98 -4.29 1.75
C LYS A 17 18.05 -3.40 0.51
N ALA A 18 17.97 -3.97 -0.69
CA ALA A 18 17.99 -3.22 -1.94
C ALA A 18 16.76 -2.31 -2.08
N PHE A 19 15.55 -2.82 -1.78
CA PHE A 19 14.34 -2.02 -1.76
C PHE A 19 14.43 -0.88 -0.74
N PHE A 20 14.90 -1.16 0.48
CA PHE A 20 15.07 -0.12 1.49
C PHE A 20 16.05 0.96 1.05
N ALA A 21 17.20 0.59 0.48
CA ALA A 21 18.18 1.54 -0.04
C ALA A 21 17.56 2.46 -1.12
N ILE A 22 16.68 1.93 -1.97
CA ILE A 22 15.92 2.72 -2.94
C ILE A 22 14.96 3.67 -2.22
N HIS A 23 14.20 3.21 -1.24
CA HIS A 23 13.24 4.04 -0.48
C HIS A 23 13.92 5.17 0.29
N GLN A 24 15.17 4.98 0.71
CA GLN A 24 15.97 6.04 1.34
C GLN A 24 16.30 7.21 0.40
N THR A 25 16.15 7.02 -0.93
CA THR A 25 16.37 8.07 -1.93
C THR A 25 15.13 8.89 -2.25
N ASP A 26 13.99 8.62 -1.61
CA ASP A 26 12.79 9.44 -1.72
C ASP A 26 13.04 10.83 -1.11
N PRO A 27 12.93 11.93 -1.89
CA PRO A 27 13.21 13.28 -1.41
C PRO A 27 12.11 13.83 -0.48
N ASN A 28 10.95 13.17 -0.39
CA ASN A 28 9.85 13.62 0.45
C ASN A 28 10.12 13.19 1.89
N ILE A 29 10.36 14.12 2.79
CA ILE A 29 10.63 13.86 4.21
C ILE A 29 9.35 14.02 5.03
N VAL A 30 9.13 13.11 5.98
CA VAL A 30 8.03 13.16 6.95
C VAL A 30 8.54 12.87 8.35
N ALA A 31 7.82 13.35 9.36
CA ALA A 31 8.05 12.97 10.74
C ALA A 31 7.51 11.55 11.00
N SER A 32 8.36 10.68 11.52
CA SER A 32 7.97 9.40 12.11
C SER A 32 7.20 9.62 13.43
N PRO A 33 6.56 8.57 14.00
CA PRO A 33 5.87 8.68 15.29
C PRO A 33 6.75 9.12 16.46
N ASP A 34 8.06 8.85 16.39
CA ASP A 34 9.09 9.30 17.34
C ASP A 34 9.68 10.67 16.98
N HIS A 35 9.06 11.41 16.06
CA HIS A 35 9.48 12.73 15.57
C HIS A 35 10.84 12.76 14.86
N THR A 36 11.31 11.62 14.38
CA THR A 36 12.52 11.53 13.54
C THR A 36 12.15 11.85 12.09
N GLU A 37 12.93 12.70 11.42
CA GLU A 37 12.76 12.97 9.99
C GLU A 37 13.27 11.80 9.15
N ILE A 38 12.37 11.19 8.38
CA ILE A 38 12.69 10.06 7.49
C ILE A 38 12.01 10.21 6.12
N PRO A 39 12.55 9.59 5.06
CA PRO A 39 11.87 9.54 3.78
C PRO A 39 10.47 8.92 3.88
N TYR A 40 9.49 9.52 3.20
CA TYR A 40 8.10 9.07 3.18
C TYR A 40 8.00 7.60 2.78
N SER A 41 8.71 7.20 1.72
CA SER A 41 8.73 5.81 1.27
C SER A 41 9.24 4.86 2.35
N VAL A 42 10.23 5.25 3.18
CA VAL A 42 10.70 4.40 4.28
C VAL A 42 9.58 4.15 5.30
N LEU A 43 8.89 5.21 5.73
CA LEU A 43 7.77 5.08 6.66
C LEU A 43 6.63 4.25 6.07
N TYR A 44 6.23 4.53 4.83
CA TYR A 44 5.16 3.83 4.14
C TYR A 44 5.39 2.32 4.12
N HIS A 45 6.58 1.88 3.67
CA HIS A 45 6.87 0.46 3.54
C HIS A 45 7.02 -0.23 4.90
N SER A 46 7.54 0.45 5.93
CA SER A 46 7.56 -0.13 7.28
C SER A 46 6.15 -0.41 7.80
N ARG A 47 5.18 0.46 7.49
CA ARG A 47 3.77 0.29 7.88
C ARG A 47 3.09 -0.77 7.05
N LEU A 48 3.37 -0.81 5.75
CA LEU A 48 2.80 -1.81 4.87
C LEU A 48 3.24 -3.22 5.27
N VAL A 49 4.54 -3.42 5.52
CA VAL A 49 5.07 -4.70 6.01
C VAL A 49 4.46 -5.08 7.36
N HIS A 50 4.36 -4.12 8.29
CA HIS A 50 3.70 -4.34 9.58
C HIS A 50 2.27 -4.84 9.40
N TRP A 51 1.44 -4.15 8.61
CA TRP A 51 0.05 -4.57 8.38
C TRP A 51 -0.06 -5.89 7.64
N THR A 52 0.81 -6.15 6.65
CA THR A 52 0.86 -7.45 5.97
C THR A 52 1.13 -8.58 6.97
N GLN A 53 2.12 -8.43 7.85
CA GLN A 53 2.43 -9.44 8.87
C GLN A 53 1.29 -9.60 9.88
N THR A 54 0.71 -8.50 10.37
CA THR A 54 -0.41 -8.51 11.31
C THR A 54 -1.63 -9.24 10.74
N LEU A 55 -1.99 -9.00 9.49
CA LEU A 55 -3.14 -9.64 8.84
C LEU A 55 -2.88 -11.11 8.46
N SER A 56 -1.61 -11.48 8.23
CA SER A 56 -1.18 -12.86 7.98
C SER A 56 -1.23 -13.74 9.23
N ALA A 57 -1.16 -13.15 10.43
CA ALA A 57 -1.18 -13.90 11.68
C ALA A 57 -2.42 -14.83 11.78
N PRO A 58 -2.27 -16.04 12.36
CA PRO A 58 -1.07 -16.56 13.04
C PRO A 58 0.03 -17.09 12.11
N ASP A 59 -0.23 -17.14 10.80
CA ASP A 59 0.74 -17.60 9.81
C ASP A 59 1.73 -16.48 9.43
N THR A 60 2.73 -16.82 8.62
CA THR A 60 3.64 -15.84 8.03
C THR A 60 3.22 -15.55 6.58
N PRO A 61 3.39 -14.30 6.09
CA PRO A 61 3.15 -14.02 4.68
C PRO A 61 4.06 -14.87 3.80
N SER A 62 3.57 -15.27 2.61
CA SER A 62 4.43 -15.94 1.64
C SER A 62 5.58 -15.03 1.21
N GLU A 63 6.66 -15.62 0.69
CA GLU A 63 7.81 -14.88 0.17
C GLU A 63 7.39 -13.81 -0.88
N PRO A 64 6.57 -14.12 -1.91
CA PRO A 64 6.07 -13.10 -2.84
C PRO A 64 5.26 -11.97 -2.19
N LEU A 65 4.38 -12.29 -1.24
CA LEU A 65 3.58 -11.27 -0.55
C LEU A 65 4.46 -10.35 0.31
N PHE A 66 5.44 -10.93 1.00
CA PHE A 66 6.40 -10.18 1.79
C PHE A 66 7.25 -9.24 0.91
N LEU A 67 7.76 -9.73 -0.22
CA LEU A 67 8.50 -8.93 -1.19
C LEU A 67 7.62 -7.82 -1.82
N ALA A 68 6.35 -8.12 -2.12
CA ALA A 68 5.40 -7.13 -2.64
C ALA A 68 5.15 -5.99 -1.62
N ALA A 69 4.99 -6.31 -0.34
CA ALA A 69 4.87 -5.32 0.74
C ALA A 69 6.10 -4.41 0.88
N HIS A 70 7.29 -4.93 0.59
CA HIS A 70 8.53 -4.16 0.59
C HIS A 70 8.74 -3.29 -0.66
N THR A 71 7.95 -3.45 -1.72
CA THR A 71 8.20 -2.77 -3.02
C THR A 71 6.96 -2.07 -3.59
N GLN A 72 5.82 -2.12 -2.89
CA GLN A 72 4.63 -1.39 -3.28
C GLN A 72 4.90 0.10 -3.45
N HIS A 73 4.68 0.64 -4.65
CA HIS A 73 4.98 2.06 -4.94
C HIS A 73 6.47 2.42 -4.94
N ILE A 74 7.37 1.44 -5.15
CA ILE A 74 8.80 1.68 -5.35
C ILE A 74 9.04 2.79 -6.39
N ARG A 75 9.87 3.79 -6.03
CA ARG A 75 10.19 4.95 -6.89
C ARG A 75 9.00 5.75 -7.40
N ARG A 76 7.80 5.63 -6.83
CA ARG A 76 6.60 6.35 -7.30
C ARG A 76 6.79 7.87 -7.37
N TRP A 77 7.61 8.46 -6.49
CA TRP A 77 7.93 9.89 -6.48
C TRP A 77 8.57 10.38 -7.79
N THR A 78 9.20 9.49 -8.57
CA THR A 78 9.81 9.81 -9.87
C THR A 78 8.79 9.95 -11.00
N VAL A 79 7.55 9.49 -10.80
CA VAL A 79 6.45 9.54 -11.79
C VAL A 79 5.25 10.27 -11.16
N PRO A 80 5.35 11.60 -10.94
CA PRO A 80 4.33 12.37 -10.23
C PRO A 80 3.02 12.42 -11.02
N ARG A 81 1.88 12.52 -10.32
CA ARG A 81 0.54 12.62 -10.96
C ARG A 81 0.47 13.76 -11.98
N ALA A 82 1.16 14.87 -11.74
CA ALA A 82 1.19 16.04 -12.61
C ALA A 82 1.84 15.77 -13.99
N SER A 83 2.59 14.67 -14.16
CA SER A 83 3.16 14.27 -15.46
C SER A 83 2.15 13.70 -16.46
N PHE A 84 0.88 13.54 -16.05
CA PHE A 84 -0.22 13.04 -16.89
C PHE A 84 -1.34 14.09 -16.97
N PRO A 85 -2.13 14.12 -18.06
CA PRO A 85 -3.25 15.03 -18.21
C PRO A 85 -4.22 15.00 -17.01
N GLU A 86 -4.90 16.11 -16.75
CA GLU A 86 -5.94 16.16 -15.71
C GLU A 86 -7.15 15.28 -16.06
N GLY A 87 -8.06 15.14 -15.10
CA GLY A 87 -9.28 14.34 -15.26
C GLY A 87 -9.08 12.83 -15.12
N LEU A 88 -10.21 12.12 -15.24
CA LEU A 88 -10.30 10.68 -14.93
C LEU A 88 -9.47 9.83 -15.90
N ALA A 89 -9.45 10.16 -17.19
CA ALA A 89 -8.70 9.42 -18.19
C ALA A 89 -7.18 9.50 -17.95
N GLY A 90 -6.67 10.70 -17.66
CA GLY A 90 -5.26 10.89 -17.30
C GLY A 90 -4.88 10.21 -15.99
N TYR A 91 -5.77 10.23 -14.99
CA TYR A 91 -5.58 9.51 -13.73
C TYR A 91 -5.52 7.98 -13.94
N LYS A 92 -6.44 7.41 -14.73
CA LYS A 92 -6.45 5.98 -15.07
C LYS A 92 -5.16 5.58 -15.78
N ARG A 93 -4.72 6.36 -16.77
CA ARG A 93 -3.45 6.14 -17.48
C ARG A 93 -2.24 6.18 -16.54
N TRP A 94 -2.18 7.17 -15.65
CA TRP A 94 -1.12 7.29 -14.66
C TRP A 94 -1.07 6.06 -13.76
N ARG A 95 -2.21 5.64 -13.22
CA ARG A 95 -2.31 4.44 -12.37
C ARG A 95 -1.85 3.16 -13.08
N SER A 96 -2.30 2.93 -14.31
CA SER A 96 -1.89 1.76 -15.09
C SER A 96 -0.41 1.78 -15.42
N SER A 97 0.14 2.95 -15.76
CA SER A 97 1.57 3.12 -16.04
C SER A 97 2.42 2.85 -14.79
N LEU A 98 2.01 3.37 -13.63
CA LEU A 98 2.65 3.10 -12.36
C LEU A 98 2.63 1.63 -11.98
N ALA A 99 1.49 0.94 -12.14
CA ALA A 99 1.38 -0.49 -11.83
C ALA A 99 2.39 -1.33 -12.65
N LYS A 100 2.55 -1.01 -13.94
CA LYS A 100 3.56 -1.63 -14.80
C LYS A 100 4.99 -1.29 -14.34
N PHE A 101 5.27 0.00 -14.11
CA PHE A 101 6.58 0.47 -13.66
C PHE A 101 7.04 -0.19 -12.35
N HIS A 102 6.17 -0.25 -11.34
CA HIS A 102 6.51 -0.90 -10.05
C HIS A 102 6.82 -2.39 -10.23
N ALA A 103 6.07 -3.08 -11.08
CA ALA A 103 6.29 -4.50 -11.36
C ALA A 103 7.63 -4.74 -12.08
N GLU A 104 8.01 -3.87 -13.03
CA GLU A 104 9.30 -3.94 -13.73
C GLU A 104 10.48 -3.59 -12.80
N GLU A 105 10.35 -2.57 -11.96
CA GLU A 105 11.37 -2.21 -10.98
C GLU A 105 11.56 -3.31 -9.92
N ALA A 106 10.46 -3.92 -9.45
CA ALA A 106 10.53 -5.03 -8.52
C ALA A 106 11.25 -6.23 -9.14
N GLU A 107 10.91 -6.62 -10.37
CA GLU A 107 11.61 -7.69 -11.08
C GLU A 107 13.11 -7.41 -11.22
N ARG A 108 13.50 -6.20 -11.63
CA ARG A 108 14.91 -5.85 -11.76
C ARG A 108 15.67 -6.06 -10.45
N VAL A 109 15.15 -5.51 -9.35
CA VAL A 109 15.80 -5.60 -8.03
C VAL A 109 15.85 -7.06 -7.54
N LEU A 110 14.80 -7.85 -7.79
CA LEU A 110 14.80 -9.27 -7.43
C LEU A 110 15.90 -10.03 -8.21
N ARG A 111 16.01 -9.83 -9.52
CA ARG A 111 17.08 -10.46 -10.32
C ARG A 111 18.48 -10.07 -9.83
N GLU A 112 18.69 -8.78 -9.53
CA GLU A 112 19.94 -8.28 -8.94
C GLU A 112 20.21 -8.87 -7.54
N SER A 113 19.17 -9.30 -6.83
CA SER A 113 19.24 -9.91 -5.50
C SER A 113 19.42 -11.43 -5.51
N GLY A 114 19.54 -12.03 -6.71
CA GLY A 114 19.81 -13.46 -6.89
C GLY A 114 18.59 -14.33 -7.21
N TYR A 115 17.46 -13.74 -7.62
CA TYR A 115 16.32 -14.50 -8.16
C TYR A 115 16.58 -14.84 -9.63
N GLY A 116 16.71 -16.14 -9.91
CA GLY A 116 17.03 -16.67 -11.24
C GLY A 116 15.79 -17.03 -12.07
N ASP A 117 16.01 -17.72 -13.18
CA ASP A 117 14.92 -18.20 -14.04
C ASP A 117 14.12 -19.32 -13.36
N GLU A 118 14.75 -20.05 -12.42
CA GLU A 118 14.10 -21.02 -11.55
C GLU A 118 13.09 -20.40 -10.57
N ASP A 119 13.18 -19.09 -10.31
CA ASP A 119 12.29 -18.34 -9.41
C ASP A 119 11.29 -17.45 -10.18
N ALA A 120 11.08 -17.72 -11.47
CA ALA A 120 10.23 -16.91 -12.33
C ALA A 120 8.77 -16.83 -11.82
N ASP A 121 8.29 -17.85 -11.13
CA ASP A 121 6.98 -17.89 -10.50
C ASP A 121 6.87 -16.91 -9.32
N ILE A 122 7.90 -16.80 -8.47
CA ILE A 122 7.99 -15.82 -7.38
C ILE A 122 7.97 -14.41 -7.94
N ILE A 123 8.81 -14.12 -8.95
CA ILE A 123 8.86 -12.81 -9.60
C ILE A 123 7.50 -12.47 -10.21
N GLN A 124 6.89 -13.42 -10.93
CA GLN A 124 5.59 -13.20 -11.55
C GLN A 124 4.50 -12.95 -10.50
N ARG A 125 4.54 -13.67 -9.37
CA ARG A 125 3.61 -13.48 -8.27
C ARG A 125 3.72 -12.08 -7.65
N VAL A 126 4.93 -11.59 -7.40
CA VAL A 126 5.17 -10.21 -6.94
C VAL A 126 4.58 -9.20 -7.93
N LYS A 127 4.82 -9.38 -9.23
CA LYS A 127 4.30 -8.49 -10.28
C LYS A 127 2.77 -8.48 -10.31
N ASP A 128 2.13 -9.63 -10.14
CA ASP A 128 0.68 -9.75 -10.11
C ASP A 128 0.06 -9.00 -8.92
N LEU A 129 0.68 -9.11 -7.74
CA LEU A 129 0.27 -8.39 -6.53
C LEU A 129 0.41 -6.87 -6.70
N LEU A 130 1.55 -6.39 -7.21
CA LEU A 130 1.78 -4.95 -7.47
C LEU A 130 0.82 -4.37 -8.52
N GLN A 131 0.37 -5.21 -9.46
CA GLN A 131 -0.62 -4.87 -10.47
C GLN A 131 -2.07 -5.06 -9.99
N LYS A 132 -2.27 -5.52 -8.76
CA LYS A 132 -3.58 -5.74 -8.14
C LYS A 132 -4.47 -6.71 -8.91
N ARG A 133 -3.88 -7.76 -9.48
CA ARG A 133 -4.62 -8.77 -10.25
C ARG A 133 -5.46 -9.65 -9.33
N ASN A 134 -6.68 -9.99 -9.77
CA ASN A 134 -7.56 -10.95 -9.09
C ASN A 134 -8.00 -10.55 -7.67
N LEU A 135 -8.08 -9.24 -7.36
CA LEU A 135 -8.67 -8.76 -6.11
C LEU A 135 -10.06 -9.38 -5.87
N LYS A 136 -10.38 -9.73 -4.62
CA LYS A 136 -11.56 -10.47 -4.15
C LYS A 136 -11.59 -11.98 -4.42
N THR A 137 -10.84 -12.47 -5.40
CA THR A 137 -10.76 -13.91 -5.71
C THR A 137 -9.46 -14.56 -5.25
N ASP A 138 -8.43 -13.75 -5.02
CA ASP A 138 -7.12 -14.17 -4.56
C ASP A 138 -6.91 -13.71 -3.11
N ALA A 139 -6.68 -14.66 -2.21
CA ALA A 139 -6.59 -14.41 -0.78
C ALA A 139 -5.40 -13.51 -0.40
N GLU A 140 -4.23 -13.68 -1.02
CA GLU A 140 -3.08 -12.83 -0.71
C GLU A 140 -3.22 -11.46 -1.35
N MET A 141 -3.80 -11.37 -2.55
CA MET A 141 -4.10 -10.06 -3.12
C MET A 141 -5.11 -9.31 -2.26
N GLN A 142 -6.11 -9.99 -1.71
CA GLN A 142 -7.07 -9.39 -0.78
C GLN A 142 -6.36 -8.88 0.49
N LEU A 143 -5.52 -9.70 1.11
CA LEU A 143 -4.74 -9.31 2.29
C LEU A 143 -3.82 -8.12 1.98
N PHE A 144 -3.17 -8.12 0.81
CA PHE A 144 -2.30 -7.04 0.38
C PHE A 144 -3.07 -5.72 0.17
N GLU A 145 -4.24 -5.77 -0.45
CA GLU A 145 -5.10 -4.59 -0.58
C GLU A 145 -5.58 -4.08 0.78
N ASP A 146 -5.98 -5.00 1.68
CA ASP A 146 -6.37 -4.66 3.05
C ASP A 146 -5.23 -3.91 3.76
N ALA A 147 -4.00 -4.41 3.69
CA ALA A 147 -2.82 -3.77 4.27
C ALA A 147 -2.55 -2.37 3.66
N ILE A 148 -2.67 -2.22 2.34
CA ILE A 148 -2.52 -0.91 1.66
C ILE A 148 -3.60 0.08 2.15
N CYS A 149 -4.84 -0.36 2.29
CA CYS A 149 -5.94 0.46 2.78
C CYS A 149 -5.74 0.89 4.24
N LEU A 150 -5.19 0.01 5.08
CA LEU A 150 -4.85 0.33 6.47
C LEU A 150 -3.72 1.36 6.57
N VAL A 151 -2.69 1.28 5.71
CA VAL A 151 -1.65 2.31 5.65
C VAL A 151 -2.23 3.68 5.26
N PHE A 152 -3.16 3.71 4.29
CA PHE A 152 -3.88 4.95 3.95
C PHE A 152 -4.62 5.52 5.18
N LEU A 153 -5.39 4.67 5.88
CA LEU A 153 -6.17 5.08 7.05
C LEU A 153 -5.27 5.57 8.19
N GLU A 154 -4.13 4.92 8.42
CA GLU A 154 -3.20 5.24 9.50
C GLU A 154 -2.37 6.51 9.22
N LYS A 155 -1.96 6.72 7.97
CA LYS A 155 -0.92 7.71 7.65
C LYS A 155 -1.37 8.87 6.79
N GLU A 156 -2.34 8.66 5.92
CA GLU A 156 -2.71 9.63 4.90
C GLU A 156 -4.07 10.24 5.15
N PHE A 157 -4.92 9.59 5.96
CA PHE A 157 -6.31 9.95 6.12
C PHE A 157 -6.52 11.36 6.68
N GLU A 158 -5.83 11.73 7.76
CA GLU A 158 -5.94 13.06 8.37
C GLU A 158 -5.60 14.17 7.36
N ALA A 159 -4.45 14.07 6.69
CA ALA A 159 -4.05 15.02 5.65
C ALA A 159 -5.00 14.99 4.43
N PHE A 160 -5.60 13.84 4.14
CA PHE A 160 -6.60 13.70 3.09
C PHE A 160 -7.90 14.44 3.43
N VAL A 161 -8.38 14.32 4.68
CA VAL A 161 -9.54 15.04 5.20
C VAL A 161 -9.32 16.55 5.19
N ALA A 162 -8.14 17.01 5.61
CA ALA A 162 -7.81 18.43 5.58
C ALA A 162 -7.73 19.03 4.16
N LYS A 163 -7.53 18.19 3.14
CA LYS A 163 -7.30 18.62 1.75
C LYS A 163 -8.56 18.67 0.89
N TYR A 164 -9.56 17.84 1.17
CA TYR A 164 -10.72 17.66 0.29
C TYR A 164 -12.03 17.94 1.03
N ASP A 165 -13.07 18.29 0.28
CA ASP A 165 -14.42 18.40 0.84
C ASP A 165 -14.93 17.05 1.37
N GLU A 166 -15.86 17.12 2.32
CA GLU A 166 -16.38 15.95 3.02
C GLU A 166 -17.03 14.94 2.06
N ALA A 167 -17.74 15.41 1.02
CA ALA A 167 -18.38 14.52 0.04
C ALA A 167 -17.33 13.67 -0.70
N LYS A 168 -16.21 14.27 -1.08
CA LYS A 168 -15.07 13.59 -1.70
C LYS A 168 -14.42 12.60 -0.73
N VAL A 169 -14.28 12.97 0.54
CA VAL A 169 -13.72 12.12 1.58
C VAL A 169 -14.58 10.87 1.79
N ILE A 170 -15.89 11.05 1.98
CA ILE A 170 -16.85 9.96 2.14
C ILE A 170 -16.84 9.03 0.92
N ASP A 171 -16.84 9.56 -0.30
CA ASP A 171 -16.77 8.77 -1.53
C ASP A 171 -15.51 7.88 -1.57
N VAL A 172 -14.35 8.45 -1.18
CA VAL A 172 -13.09 7.70 -1.15
C VAL A 172 -13.09 6.65 -0.05
N LEU A 173 -13.59 6.96 1.15
CA LEU A 173 -13.69 5.98 2.24
C LEU A 173 -14.59 4.80 1.86
N ARG A 174 -15.75 5.05 1.25
CA ARG A 174 -16.64 3.99 0.75
C ARG A 174 -15.96 3.13 -0.32
N LYS A 175 -15.27 3.76 -1.28
CA LYS A 175 -14.50 3.05 -2.31
C LYS A 175 -13.32 2.27 -1.76
N THR A 176 -12.72 2.72 -0.67
CA THR A 176 -11.69 2.00 0.08
C THR A 176 -12.31 0.79 0.77
N TRP A 177 -13.40 0.99 1.52
CA TRP A 177 -14.12 -0.08 2.23
C TRP A 177 -14.57 -1.22 1.31
N VAL A 178 -15.12 -0.93 0.13
CA VAL A 178 -15.61 -1.94 -0.84
C VAL A 178 -14.49 -2.83 -1.41
N LYS A 179 -13.23 -2.40 -1.33
CA LYS A 179 -12.07 -3.20 -1.76
C LYS A 179 -11.56 -4.13 -0.69
N MET A 180 -11.87 -3.84 0.57
CA MET A 180 -11.33 -4.57 1.71
C MET A 180 -12.13 -5.84 2.02
N GLY A 181 -11.44 -6.84 2.57
CA GLY A 181 -12.03 -8.07 3.09
C GLY A 181 -12.45 -7.91 4.55
N SER A 182 -13.03 -8.97 5.12
CA SER A 182 -13.50 -8.98 6.51
C SER A 182 -12.40 -8.70 7.53
N LYS A 183 -11.21 -9.31 7.35
CA LYS A 183 -10.03 -9.06 8.20
C LYS A 183 -9.60 -7.60 8.13
N GLY A 184 -9.53 -7.02 6.93
CA GLY A 184 -9.22 -5.61 6.74
C GLY A 184 -10.26 -4.68 7.40
N HIS A 185 -11.55 -4.99 7.28
CA HIS A 185 -12.61 -4.22 7.93
C HIS A 185 -12.48 -4.22 9.45
N GLU A 186 -12.23 -5.37 10.06
CA GLU A 186 -12.02 -5.49 11.50
C GLU A 186 -10.84 -4.63 11.96
N ALA A 187 -9.68 -4.76 11.30
CA ALA A 187 -8.49 -3.96 11.59
C ALA A 187 -8.74 -2.46 11.37
N ALA A 188 -9.49 -2.08 10.34
CA ALA A 188 -9.81 -0.68 10.05
C ALA A 188 -10.71 -0.06 11.11
N LEU A 189 -11.69 -0.80 11.63
CA LEU A 189 -12.55 -0.34 12.71
C LEU A 189 -11.78 -0.18 14.02
N GLN A 190 -10.88 -1.12 14.33
CA GLN A 190 -9.99 -1.01 15.49
C GLN A 190 -9.09 0.22 15.39
N LEU A 191 -8.47 0.43 14.22
CA LEU A 191 -7.64 1.60 13.95
C LEU A 191 -8.45 2.90 14.04
N ALA A 192 -9.66 2.92 13.47
CA ALA A 192 -10.54 4.08 13.51
C ALA A 192 -10.91 4.49 14.94
N GLY A 193 -11.10 3.53 15.86
CA GLY A 193 -11.40 3.83 17.27
C GLY A 193 -10.28 4.59 18.01
N GLY A 194 -9.06 4.63 17.47
CA GLY A 194 -7.94 5.40 17.99
C GLY A 194 -7.74 6.78 17.36
N LEU A 195 -8.56 7.17 16.38
CA LEU A 195 -8.45 8.46 15.70
C LEU A 195 -9.03 9.60 16.55
N PRO A 196 -8.68 10.87 16.28
CA PRO A 196 -9.40 12.04 16.79
C PRO A 196 -10.92 11.98 16.50
N GLU A 197 -11.75 12.50 17.41
CA GLU A 197 -13.22 12.37 17.36
C GLU A 197 -13.84 12.88 16.05
N ASP A 198 -13.30 13.96 15.49
CA ASP A 198 -13.73 14.53 14.21
C ASP A 198 -13.46 13.56 13.04
N LEU A 199 -12.31 12.90 13.02
CA LEU A 199 -11.98 11.88 12.03
C LEU A 199 -12.83 10.61 12.19
N GLN A 200 -13.11 10.21 13.44
CA GLN A 200 -14.01 9.09 13.72
C GLN A 200 -15.41 9.34 13.17
N ALA A 201 -15.94 10.56 13.36
CA ALA A 201 -17.25 10.95 12.85
C ALA A 201 -17.34 10.81 11.32
N VAL A 202 -16.28 11.19 10.60
CA VAL A 202 -16.19 11.05 9.13
C VAL A 202 -16.20 9.57 8.72
N VAL A 203 -15.45 8.71 9.41
CA VAL A 203 -15.46 7.26 9.15
C VAL A 203 -16.84 6.68 9.41
N HIS A 204 -17.45 6.98 10.56
CA HIS A 204 -18.79 6.51 10.91
C HIS A 204 -19.82 6.93 9.86
N LYS A 205 -19.80 8.20 9.44
CA LYS A 205 -20.66 8.73 8.39
C LYS A 205 -20.52 7.97 7.08
N ALA A 206 -19.27 7.71 6.66
CA ALA A 206 -19.01 6.99 5.42
C ALA A 206 -19.57 5.54 5.42
N LEU A 207 -19.60 4.89 6.59
CA LEU A 207 -20.01 3.49 6.74
C LEU A 207 -21.50 3.30 7.06
N THR A 208 -22.19 4.32 7.58
CA THR A 208 -23.58 4.18 8.08
C THR A 208 -24.60 4.92 7.25
N GLU A 209 -24.23 6.02 6.60
CA GLU A 209 -25.15 6.70 5.69
C GLU A 209 -25.17 5.95 4.36
N ASP A 210 -26.37 5.62 3.88
CA ASP A 210 -26.52 5.13 2.51
C ASP A 210 -26.00 6.20 1.55
N ALA A 211 -25.22 5.78 0.56
CA ALA A 211 -24.92 6.62 -0.58
C ALA A 211 -26.26 6.91 -1.27
N SER A 212 -26.80 8.11 -1.09
CA SER A 212 -27.75 8.67 -2.05
C SER A 212 -27.01 8.71 -3.39
N ASP A 213 -27.27 7.68 -4.19
CA ASP A 213 -26.62 7.34 -5.43
C ASP A 213 -26.49 8.55 -6.38
N PRO A 214 -25.28 9.04 -6.70
CA PRO A 214 -25.06 9.90 -7.83
C PRO A 214 -24.27 9.11 -8.88
N LYS A 215 -25.01 8.31 -9.65
CA LYS A 215 -24.76 7.93 -11.05
C LYS A 215 -23.32 7.60 -11.45
N VAL A 216 -23.17 6.33 -11.83
CA VAL A 216 -22.30 5.87 -12.92
C VAL A 216 -22.28 6.88 -14.08
N ALA A 217 -21.09 7.44 -14.34
CA ALA A 217 -20.64 7.96 -15.64
C ALA A 217 -19.13 7.78 -15.75
#